data_AF-A0A1A5YHW9-F1
#
_entry.id   AF-A0A1A5YHW9-F1
#
_cell.length_a   1.000
_cell.length_b   1.000
_cell.length_c   1.000
_cell.angle_alpha   90.00
_cell.angle_beta   90.00
_cell.angle_gamma   90.00
#
_symmetry.space_group_name_H-M   'P 1'
#
loop_
_entity.id
_entity.type
_entity.pdbx_description
1 polymer ?
#
loop_
_entity_poly.entity_id
_entity_poly.type
_entity_poly.pdbx_seq_one_letter_code
_entity_poly.pdbx_strand_id
1 'polypeptide(L)'
;MKKVILFTLLLSLLFIVTACSKETAPDEKMFEVGSDDLTNIQASQPFQINGYVKNKSNHKWDISHGADIFTYEIYDSEGNLVKQDYDMLFTNSIGYVSELKPKAEFRNNYEEQRNKEYYEFQIEKPGTYKVKTIATYRIENGDEKVEFVLSSSELNEFVVK
;
A
#
# COMPACT_ATOMS: atom_id res chain seq x y z
N MET A 1 4.21 16.07 -63.54
CA MET A 1 3.33 15.37 -62.59
C MET A 1 4.00 14.26 -61.75
N LYS A 2 5.22 13.78 -62.07
CA LYS A 2 5.91 12.75 -61.26
C LYS A 2 6.70 13.26 -60.04
N LYS A 3 7.03 14.56 -59.97
CA LYS A 3 7.82 15.14 -58.87
C LYS A 3 6.99 15.60 -57.65
N VAL A 4 5.68 15.74 -57.80
CA VAL A 4 4.77 16.18 -56.70
C VAL A 4 4.39 15.00 -55.81
N ILE A 5 4.40 13.77 -56.34
CA ILE A 5 4.06 12.55 -55.58
C ILE A 5 5.19 12.14 -54.61
N LEU A 6 6.44 12.52 -54.91
CA LEU A 6 7.59 12.16 -54.07
C LEU A 6 7.70 13.02 -52.79
N PHE A 7 7.16 14.24 -52.81
CA PHE A 7 7.21 15.14 -51.64
C PHE A 7 6.11 14.84 -50.62
N THR A 8 4.96 14.29 -51.04
CA THR A 8 3.89 13.89 -50.11
C THR A 8 4.19 12.58 -49.37
N LEU A 9 5.02 11.69 -49.94
CA LEU A 9 5.43 10.45 -49.26
C LEU A 9 6.53 10.66 -48.22
N LEU A 10 7.32 11.73 -48.34
CA LEU A 10 8.39 12.06 -47.39
C LEU A 10 7.85 12.78 -46.14
N LEU A 11 6.70 13.46 -46.26
CA LEU A 11 6.10 14.24 -45.17
C LEU A 11 5.28 13.37 -44.19
N SER A 12 4.83 12.19 -44.63
CA SER A 12 4.14 11.21 -43.78
C SER A 12 5.08 10.32 -42.96
N LEU A 13 6.40 10.38 -43.20
CA LEU A 13 7.40 9.58 -42.48
C LEU A 13 7.94 10.24 -41.20
N LEU A 14 7.59 11.51 -40.93
CA LEU A 14 8.18 12.32 -39.84
C LEU A 14 7.34 12.38 -38.55
N PHE A 15 6.19 11.70 -38.48
CA PHE A 15 5.34 11.68 -37.28
C PHE A 15 5.48 10.44 -36.39
N ILE A 16 6.45 9.57 -36.66
CA ILE A 16 6.85 8.49 -35.73
C ILE A 16 8.02 9.00 -34.88
N VAL A 17 7.91 10.21 -34.32
CA VAL A 17 8.70 10.54 -33.13
C VAL A 17 7.99 9.82 -32.01
N THR A 18 8.45 8.60 -31.77
CA THR A 18 8.14 7.81 -30.59
C THR A 18 8.17 8.73 -29.38
N ALA A 19 6.99 9.05 -28.85
CA ALA A 19 6.86 9.51 -27.49
C ALA A 19 7.33 8.33 -26.62
N CYS A 20 8.65 8.19 -26.46
CA CYS A 20 9.22 7.61 -25.26
C CYS A 20 8.82 8.58 -24.15
N SER A 21 7.59 8.45 -23.66
CA SER A 21 7.26 9.03 -22.37
C SER A 21 8.29 8.44 -21.42
N LYS A 22 9.14 9.28 -20.82
CA LYS A 22 9.93 8.84 -19.68
C LYS A 22 8.96 8.16 -18.73
N GLU A 23 9.21 6.89 -18.45
CA GLU A 23 8.48 6.17 -17.43
C GLU A 23 8.53 7.03 -16.17
N THR A 24 7.36 7.50 -15.71
CA THR A 24 7.30 8.36 -14.54
C THR A 24 7.83 7.56 -13.38
N ALA A 25 8.91 8.00 -12.73
CA ALA A 25 9.42 7.29 -11.55
C ALA A 25 8.37 7.30 -10.43
N PRO A 26 8.22 6.21 -9.66
CA PRO A 26 7.29 6.18 -8.54
C PRO A 26 7.76 7.17 -7.44
N ASP A 27 6.82 7.91 -6.87
CA ASP A 27 7.07 8.88 -5.78
C ASP A 27 6.10 8.59 -4.63
N GLU A 28 6.55 8.77 -3.39
CA GLU A 28 5.75 8.47 -2.18
C GLU A 28 4.41 9.20 -2.16
N LYS A 29 4.35 10.43 -2.70
CA LYS A 29 3.12 11.24 -2.74
C LYS A 29 2.07 10.65 -3.68
N MET A 30 2.44 9.72 -4.54
CA MET A 30 1.51 8.96 -5.38
C MET A 30 0.72 7.93 -4.58
N PHE A 31 1.11 7.65 -3.34
CA PHE A 31 0.49 6.62 -2.51
C PHE A 31 -0.06 7.23 -1.22
N GLU A 32 -1.02 6.52 -0.65
CA GLU A 32 -1.62 6.83 0.64
C GLU A 32 -1.84 5.51 1.38
N VAL A 33 -1.52 5.50 2.68
CA VAL A 33 -1.63 4.33 3.54
C VAL A 33 -2.62 4.64 4.64
N GLY A 34 -3.44 3.65 5.00
CA GLY A 34 -4.37 3.76 6.11
C GLY A 34 -4.98 2.42 6.47
N SER A 35 -5.97 2.47 7.34
CA SER A 35 -6.77 1.32 7.77
C SER A 35 -8.25 1.65 7.73
N ASP A 36 -9.09 0.63 7.72
CA ASP A 36 -10.53 0.80 7.90
C ASP A 36 -10.89 1.37 9.28
N ASP A 37 -12.06 2.01 9.36
CA ASP A 37 -12.63 2.48 10.63
C ASP A 37 -12.88 1.29 11.57
N LEU A 38 -12.32 1.39 12.78
CA LEU A 38 -12.45 0.34 13.78
C LEU A 38 -13.65 0.64 14.68
N THR A 39 -14.67 -0.22 14.60
CA THR A 39 -15.91 -0.05 15.35
C THR A 39 -16.24 -1.31 16.15
N ASN A 40 -16.98 -1.13 17.25
CA ASN A 40 -17.49 -2.23 18.09
C ASN A 40 -16.42 -3.09 18.78
N ILE A 41 -15.23 -2.55 19.01
CA ILE A 41 -14.14 -3.26 19.70
C ILE A 41 -14.49 -3.43 21.18
N GLN A 42 -14.34 -4.64 21.71
CA GLN A 42 -14.56 -4.98 23.12
C GLN A 42 -13.23 -5.32 23.79
N ALA A 43 -13.08 -4.93 25.06
CA ALA A 43 -11.92 -5.30 25.85
C ALA A 43 -11.76 -6.83 25.95
N SER A 44 -10.52 -7.29 25.88
CA SER A 44 -10.13 -8.71 25.92
C SER A 44 -10.80 -9.59 24.86
N GLN A 45 -11.33 -9.00 23.78
CA GLN A 45 -11.82 -9.73 22.62
C GLN A 45 -10.93 -9.45 21.41
N PRO A 46 -10.66 -10.46 20.56
CA PRO A 46 -9.90 -10.27 19.34
C PRO A 46 -10.66 -9.37 18.37
N PHE A 47 -9.94 -8.50 17.69
CA PHE A 47 -10.44 -7.68 16.59
C PHE A 47 -9.40 -7.59 15.48
N GLN A 48 -9.84 -7.25 14.27
CA GLN A 48 -8.96 -7.18 13.11
C GLN A 48 -8.75 -5.73 12.65
N ILE A 49 -7.53 -5.43 12.19
CA ILE A 49 -7.22 -4.19 11.50
C ILE A 49 -6.89 -4.52 10.05
N ASN A 50 -7.62 -3.90 9.12
CA ASN A 50 -7.40 -4.08 7.69
C ASN A 50 -6.77 -2.82 7.11
N GLY A 51 -5.54 -2.97 6.63
CA GLY A 51 -4.74 -1.90 6.02
C GLY A 51 -4.98 -1.80 4.52
N TYR A 52 -4.72 -0.62 3.97
CA TYR A 52 -4.74 -0.38 2.53
C TYR A 52 -3.54 0.46 2.07
N VAL A 53 -3.15 0.24 0.81
CA VAL A 53 -2.31 1.16 0.03
C VAL A 53 -3.15 1.66 -1.14
N LYS A 54 -3.37 2.97 -1.21
CA LYS A 54 -4.14 3.64 -2.25
C LYS A 54 -3.22 4.30 -3.26
N ASN A 55 -3.43 4.01 -4.54
CA ASN A 55 -2.72 4.66 -5.63
C ASN A 55 -3.46 5.94 -6.06
N LYS A 56 -2.92 7.09 -5.69
CA LYS A 56 -3.44 8.42 -6.07
C LYS A 56 -2.99 8.86 -7.45
N SER A 57 -2.10 8.13 -8.13
CA SER A 57 -1.66 8.46 -9.48
C SER A 57 -2.67 8.02 -10.56
N ASN A 58 -2.39 8.38 -11.81
CA ASN A 58 -3.10 7.85 -12.99
C ASN A 58 -2.36 6.65 -13.62
N HIS A 59 -1.23 6.24 -13.03
CA HIS A 59 -0.43 5.11 -13.49
C HIS A 59 -0.83 3.85 -12.73
N LYS A 60 -0.68 2.70 -13.38
CA LYS A 60 -0.76 1.40 -12.72
C LYS A 60 0.62 1.02 -12.18
N TRP A 61 0.66 0.29 -11.08
CA TRP A 61 1.91 -0.14 -10.46
C TRP A 61 1.83 -1.61 -10.08
N ASP A 62 2.88 -2.38 -10.38
CA ASP A 62 3.05 -3.70 -9.80
C ASP A 62 3.77 -3.52 -8.47
N ILE A 63 3.10 -3.89 -7.38
CA ILE A 63 3.67 -3.85 -6.03
C ILE A 63 4.12 -5.24 -5.62
N SER A 64 5.39 -5.38 -5.24
CA SER A 64 5.93 -6.58 -4.61
C SER A 64 5.96 -6.42 -3.10
N HIS A 65 5.50 -7.42 -2.36
CA HIS A 65 5.41 -7.35 -0.90
C HIS A 65 5.50 -8.72 -0.23
N GLY A 66 5.82 -8.72 1.07
CA GLY A 66 5.72 -9.91 1.90
C GLY A 66 4.30 -10.16 2.41
N ALA A 67 4.10 -11.23 3.19
CA ALA A 67 2.83 -11.48 3.87
C ALA A 67 2.51 -10.37 4.90
N ASP A 68 3.55 -9.70 5.38
CA ASP A 68 3.63 -8.60 6.33
C ASP A 68 3.63 -7.22 5.67
N ILE A 69 2.97 -7.05 4.52
CA ILE A 69 2.89 -5.74 3.85
C ILE A 69 2.43 -4.62 4.79
N PHE A 70 1.55 -4.93 5.76
CA PHE A 70 1.04 -3.98 6.72
C PHE A 70 1.53 -4.33 8.13
N THR A 71 1.96 -3.30 8.85
CA THR A 71 2.23 -3.33 10.29
C THR A 71 1.47 -2.20 10.97
N TYR A 72 1.17 -2.38 12.25
CA TYR A 72 0.29 -1.49 13.00
C TYR A 72 0.91 -1.10 14.33
N GLU A 73 0.97 0.20 14.60
CA GLU A 73 1.36 0.75 15.91
C GLU A 73 0.11 1.27 16.61
N ILE A 74 -0.27 0.66 17.73
CA ILE A 74 -1.43 1.07 18.52
C ILE A 74 -0.95 1.91 19.71
N TYR A 75 -1.55 3.07 19.91
CA TYR A 75 -1.24 4.00 20.99
C TYR A 75 -2.46 4.17 21.90
N ASP A 76 -2.22 4.25 23.21
CA ASP A 76 -3.25 4.62 24.18
C ASP A 76 -3.53 6.14 24.17
N SER A 77 -4.47 6.57 25.00
CA SER A 77 -4.85 7.99 25.12
C SER A 77 -3.75 8.90 25.63
N GLU A 78 -2.73 8.33 26.30
CA GLU A 78 -1.56 9.07 26.78
C GLU A 78 -0.44 9.13 25.72
N GLY A 79 -0.62 8.44 24.59
CA GLY A 79 0.34 8.35 23.50
C GLY A 79 1.40 7.25 23.69
N ASN A 80 1.21 6.34 24.65
CA ASN A 80 2.12 5.21 24.84
C ASN A 80 1.81 4.09 23.85
N LEU A 81 2.85 3.44 23.33
CA LEU A 81 2.70 2.27 22.47
C LEU A 81 2.14 1.08 23.28
N VAL A 82 1.02 0.53 22.83
CA VAL A 82 0.40 -0.69 23.35
C VAL A 82 1.15 -1.89 22.78
N LYS A 83 2.01 -2.50 23.60
CA LYS A 83 2.74 -3.71 23.22
C LYS A 83 1.76 -4.85 22.98
N GLN A 84 1.98 -5.58 21.90
CA GLN A 84 1.29 -6.82 21.62
C GLN A 84 2.12 -7.99 22.19
N ASP A 85 1.45 -9.00 22.75
CA ASP A 85 2.08 -10.18 23.38
C ASP A 85 2.57 -11.21 22.34
N TYR A 86 3.32 -10.76 21.33
CA TYR A 86 3.98 -11.67 20.39
C TYR A 86 5.46 -11.78 20.76
N ASP A 87 5.87 -12.95 21.27
CA ASP A 87 7.25 -13.21 21.70
C ASP A 87 8.26 -13.08 20.56
N MET A 88 7.89 -13.50 19.34
CA MET A 88 8.69 -13.35 18.12
C MET A 88 7.86 -13.70 16.88
N LEU A 89 7.71 -12.77 15.93
CA LEU A 89 7.09 -13.05 14.64
C LEU A 89 8.17 -13.40 13.61
N PHE A 90 8.25 -14.67 13.23
CA PHE A 90 9.09 -15.10 12.11
C PHE A 90 8.27 -15.03 10.81
N THR A 91 8.66 -14.14 9.90
CA THR A 91 8.12 -14.12 8.53
C THR A 91 9.01 -14.95 7.62
N ASN A 92 8.42 -15.92 6.92
CA ASN A 92 9.03 -16.51 5.73
C ASN A 92 8.14 -16.17 4.53
N SER A 93 8.24 -14.92 4.10
CA SER A 93 7.36 -14.38 3.08
C SER A 93 7.79 -14.87 1.69
N ILE A 94 6.94 -15.65 1.02
CA ILE A 94 7.00 -15.74 -0.45
C ILE A 94 6.66 -14.34 -0.95
N GLY A 95 7.52 -13.76 -1.80
CA GLY A 95 7.25 -12.45 -2.38
C GLY A 95 5.99 -12.52 -3.24
N TYR A 96 4.96 -11.79 -2.86
CA TYR A 96 3.76 -11.60 -3.66
C TYR A 96 3.99 -10.45 -4.63
N VAL A 97 3.33 -10.49 -5.78
CA VAL A 97 3.24 -9.38 -6.72
C VAL A 97 1.78 -9.13 -7.02
N SER A 98 1.34 -7.90 -6.81
CA SER A 98 -0.05 -7.48 -6.98
C SER A 98 -0.12 -6.24 -7.88
N GLU A 99 -1.08 -6.21 -8.82
CA GLU A 99 -1.34 -5.01 -9.62
C GLU A 99 -2.17 -4.01 -8.81
N LEU A 100 -1.65 -2.80 -8.63
CA LEU A 100 -2.33 -1.66 -8.03
C LEU A 100 -2.78 -0.67 -9.11
N LYS A 101 -4.05 -0.79 -9.49
CA LYS A 101 -4.67 0.04 -10.53
C LYS A 101 -4.72 1.53 -10.15
N PRO A 102 -4.79 2.44 -11.15
CA PRO A 102 -4.98 3.86 -10.89
C PRO A 102 -6.21 4.11 -10.02
N LYS A 103 -6.07 4.97 -9.01
CA LYS A 103 -7.14 5.36 -8.08
C LYS A 103 -7.73 4.22 -7.25
N ALA A 104 -7.14 3.02 -7.30
CA ALA A 104 -7.59 1.86 -6.55
C ALA A 104 -6.82 1.68 -5.24
N GLU A 105 -7.34 0.79 -4.41
CA GLU A 105 -6.74 0.35 -3.16
C GLU A 105 -6.28 -1.10 -3.29
N PHE A 106 -5.04 -1.36 -2.90
CA PHE A 106 -4.62 -2.70 -2.53
C PHE A 106 -4.99 -2.92 -1.07
N ARG A 107 -5.62 -4.05 -0.79
CA ARG A 107 -6.04 -4.45 0.55
C ARG A 107 -5.61 -5.88 0.79
N ASN A 108 -5.13 -6.14 2.00
CA ASN A 108 -4.78 -7.49 2.38
C ASN A 108 -6.03 -8.17 2.98
N ASN A 109 -6.92 -8.65 2.11
CA ASN A 109 -8.23 -9.19 2.50
C ASN A 109 -8.29 -10.73 2.45
N TYR A 110 -7.17 -11.42 2.18
CA TYR A 110 -7.16 -12.87 2.04
C TYR A 110 -6.67 -13.52 3.34
N GLU A 111 -7.60 -13.89 4.22
CA GLU A 111 -7.33 -14.60 5.48
C GLU A 111 -6.48 -15.87 5.27
N GLU A 112 -6.58 -16.50 4.10
CA GLU A 112 -5.84 -17.73 3.76
C GLU A 112 -4.33 -17.53 3.55
N GLN A 113 -3.87 -16.28 3.37
CA GLN A 113 -2.46 -15.98 3.06
C GLN A 113 -1.72 -15.33 4.24
N ARG A 114 -2.36 -15.16 5.40
CA ARG A 114 -1.80 -14.44 6.55
C ARG A 114 -1.85 -15.24 7.84
N ASN A 115 -0.78 -15.16 8.62
CA ASN A 115 -0.87 -15.49 10.04
C ASN A 115 -1.68 -14.41 10.76
N LYS A 116 -2.59 -14.83 11.64
CA LYS A 116 -3.47 -13.95 12.43
C LYS A 116 -2.70 -12.89 13.21
N GLU A 117 -1.48 -13.20 13.63
CA GLU A 117 -0.58 -12.32 14.38
C GLU A 117 -0.27 -10.99 13.69
N TYR A 118 -0.44 -10.86 12.36
CA TYR A 118 -0.20 -9.61 11.64
C TYR A 118 -1.40 -8.67 11.57
N TYR A 119 -2.61 -9.15 11.91
CA TYR A 119 -3.84 -8.38 11.67
C TYR A 119 -4.91 -8.54 12.75
N GLU A 120 -4.81 -9.54 13.63
CA GLU A 120 -5.70 -9.77 14.75
C GLU A 120 -5.04 -9.27 16.03
N PHE A 121 -5.72 -8.43 16.80
CA PHE A 121 -5.22 -7.74 17.97
C PHE A 121 -6.16 -7.95 19.16
N GLN A 122 -5.63 -7.81 20.37
CA GLN A 122 -6.41 -7.84 21.60
C GLN A 122 -5.95 -6.70 22.52
N ILE A 123 -6.90 -5.97 23.09
CA ILE A 123 -6.64 -4.87 24.05
C ILE A 123 -7.41 -5.17 25.33
N GLU A 124 -6.69 -5.28 26.45
CA GLU A 124 -7.28 -5.68 27.75
C GLU A 124 -8.10 -4.58 28.42
N LYS A 125 -7.79 -3.31 28.18
CA LYS A 125 -8.37 -2.19 28.91
C LYS A 125 -9.30 -1.37 28.02
N PRO A 126 -10.54 -1.07 28.46
CA PRO A 126 -11.38 -0.08 27.79
C PRO A 126 -10.70 1.29 27.71
N GLY A 127 -10.98 2.02 26.64
CA GLY A 127 -10.37 3.34 26.42
C GLY A 127 -10.42 3.79 24.97
N THR A 128 -9.89 4.99 24.73
CA THR A 128 -9.66 5.53 23.39
C THR A 128 -8.24 5.22 22.97
N TYR A 129 -8.11 4.68 21.76
CA TYR A 129 -6.84 4.27 21.17
C TYR A 129 -6.69 4.87 19.79
N LYS A 130 -5.46 4.90 19.32
CA LYS A 130 -5.09 5.40 18.00
C LYS A 130 -4.22 4.36 17.30
N VAL A 131 -4.50 4.07 16.03
CA VAL A 131 -3.64 3.19 15.23
C VAL A 131 -2.96 3.96 14.12
N LYS A 132 -1.66 3.72 13.98
CA LYS A 132 -0.86 4.09 12.80
C LYS A 132 -0.68 2.86 11.94
N THR A 133 -0.99 2.99 10.65
CA THR A 133 -0.74 1.91 9.69
C THR A 133 0.54 2.20 8.95
N ILE A 134 1.41 1.19 8.80
CA ILE A 134 2.64 1.27 8.05
C ILE A 134 2.58 0.21 6.96
N ALA A 135 2.90 0.59 5.72
CA ALA A 135 2.98 -0.32 4.59
C ALA A 135 4.42 -0.41 4.06
N THR A 136 4.91 -1.63 3.88
CA THR A 136 6.23 -1.93 3.30
C THR A 136 6.04 -2.73 2.01
N TYR A 137 6.42 -2.13 0.88
CA TYR A 137 6.32 -2.76 -0.43
C TYR A 137 7.37 -2.20 -1.39
N ARG A 138 7.54 -2.85 -2.53
CA ARG A 138 8.46 -2.45 -3.59
C ARG A 138 7.72 -2.24 -4.89
N ILE A 139 8.15 -1.28 -5.69
CA ILE A 139 7.67 -1.11 -7.07
C ILE A 139 8.85 -1.35 -8.00
N GLU A 140 8.61 -2.15 -9.04
CA GLU A 140 9.54 -2.36 -10.14
C GLU A 140 9.09 -1.51 -11.34
N ASN A 141 10.00 -0.69 -11.87
CA ASN A 141 9.78 0.18 -13.03
C ASN A 141 10.98 0.05 -13.99
N GLY A 142 10.88 -0.87 -14.94
CA GLY A 142 12.02 -1.29 -15.76
C GLY A 142 13.10 -1.96 -14.90
N ASP A 143 14.32 -1.41 -14.94
CA ASP A 143 15.46 -1.89 -14.14
C ASP A 143 15.49 -1.31 -12.71
N GLU A 144 14.66 -0.30 -12.42
CA GLU A 144 14.62 0.34 -11.11
C GLU A 144 13.69 -0.41 -10.16
N LYS A 145 14.20 -0.73 -8.98
CA LYS A 145 13.41 -1.24 -7.85
C LYS A 145 13.45 -0.23 -6.73
N VAL A 146 12.28 0.29 -6.37
CA VAL A 146 12.15 1.29 -5.30
C VAL A 146 11.37 0.68 -4.15
N GLU A 147 11.97 0.69 -2.97
CA GLU A 147 11.32 0.26 -1.73
C GLU A 147 10.62 1.44 -1.06
N PHE A 148 9.38 1.19 -0.62
CA PHE A 148 8.52 2.14 0.04
C PHE A 148 8.22 1.65 1.46
N VAL A 149 8.45 2.51 2.45
CA VAL A 149 8.00 2.34 3.83
C VAL A 149 7.16 3.55 4.18
N LEU A 150 5.85 3.44 3.98
CA LEU A 150 4.92 4.56 4.11
C LEU A 150 4.04 4.37 5.34
N SER A 151 3.86 5.44 6.10
CA SER A 151 2.90 5.45 7.21
C SER A 151 1.67 6.28 6.88
N SER A 152 0.55 5.96 7.51
CA SER A 152 -0.64 6.80 7.49
C SER A 152 -0.31 8.21 7.98
N SER A 153 -0.86 9.21 7.29
CA SER A 153 -0.65 10.63 7.65
C SER A 153 -1.39 11.00 8.93
N GLU A 154 -2.54 10.37 9.15
CA GLU A 154 -3.35 10.51 10.35
C GLU A 154 -3.36 9.19 11.14
N LEU A 155 -3.62 9.31 12.44
CA LEU A 155 -3.88 8.16 13.29
C LEU A 155 -5.39 7.90 13.32
N ASN A 156 -5.79 6.66 13.04
CA ASN A 156 -7.19 6.26 13.12
C ASN A 156 -7.58 6.04 14.58
N GLU A 157 -8.49 6.86 15.10
CA GLU A 157 -8.95 6.80 16.49
C GLU A 157 -10.12 5.82 16.63
N PHE A 158 -10.10 5.00 17.68
CA PHE A 158 -11.14 4.03 17.96
C PHE A 158 -11.35 3.83 19.46
N VAL A 159 -12.54 3.33 19.82
CA VAL A 159 -12.95 3.10 21.21
C VAL A 159 -13.05 1.60 21.47
N VAL A 160 -12.35 1.16 22.51
CA VAL A 160 -12.49 -0.17 23.12
C VAL A 160 -13.47 -0.04 24.28
N LYS A 161 -14.57 -0.80 24.22
CA LYS A 161 -15.63 -0.82 25.24
C LYS A 161 -15.39 -1.88 26.30
#